data_AF-A0A267GL90-F1
#
_entry.id   AF-A0A267GL90-F1
#
_cell.length_a   1.000
_cell.length_b   1.000
_cell.length_c   1.000
_cell.angle_alpha   90.00
_cell.angle_beta   90.00
_cell.angle_gamma   90.00
#
_symmetry.space_group_name_H-M   'P 1'
#
loop_
_entity.id
_entity.type
_entity.pdbx_description
1 polymer ?
#
loop_
_entity_poly.entity_id
_entity_poly.type
_entity_poly.pdbx_seq_one_letter_code
_entity_poly.pdbx_strand_id
1 'polypeptide(L)'
;TAIPRMSSLTESAVRFAWSLLNQVIEQHKSENVFLSPASVQVALAMTLAGAKTETEAELSQALHLSQLKSPHSDMGRLISAMNSGRQGVKLAVANRLFAERSFAIEAEFSGTLDKSYGAELGSVDFKQQCEAAREAINQWVEQQTSSKIRELLARGSLDTNTRFVLVNAIYFKGDWMDPFDRDDTYDGQFESVPGSQSPVRMMQNKRDFLYTEGRGLRLVQLPFAGDSCSMVIVLPQERHQLDAALKSEARLDNILELARQAMAREVDLHLPRFKVETQFTLSDPQYLPAMGVKRLFTEGCADLSGISKSSRDLFVSKVVHKACLEVNEEGAEAAAVTAVAIACFSMPMMMPFFVTEPFLVLIKDEATNSVLFAGRINQPKE
;
A
#
# COMPACT_ATOMS: atom_id res chain seq x y z
N THR A 1 26.54 -16.13 -3.65
CA THR A 1 26.51 -14.85 -4.39
C THR A 1 26.00 -13.78 -3.43
N ALA A 2 26.71 -12.67 -3.26
CA ALA A 2 26.26 -11.62 -2.33
C ALA A 2 24.92 -11.04 -2.82
N ILE A 3 23.93 -10.94 -1.93
CA ILE A 3 22.63 -10.35 -2.24
C ILE A 3 22.85 -8.87 -2.61
N PRO A 4 22.40 -8.39 -3.78
CA PRO A 4 22.59 -7.00 -4.16
C PRO A 4 21.88 -6.08 -3.15
N ARG A 5 22.59 -5.04 -2.72
CA ARG A 5 22.08 -4.04 -1.77
C ARG A 5 20.92 -3.27 -2.42
N MET A 6 19.89 -2.96 -1.62
CA MET A 6 18.75 -2.15 -2.07
C MET A 6 19.22 -0.78 -2.58
N SER A 7 18.51 -0.24 -3.57
CA SER A 7 18.73 1.14 -4.01
C SER A 7 18.34 2.11 -2.88
N SER A 8 18.92 3.32 -2.87
CA SER A 8 18.58 4.36 -1.89
C SER A 8 17.09 4.73 -1.94
N LEU A 9 16.49 4.70 -3.14
CA LEU A 9 15.05 4.89 -3.35
C LEU A 9 14.24 3.77 -2.67
N THR A 10 14.63 2.51 -2.89
CA THR A 10 13.93 1.37 -2.27
C THR A 10 14.05 1.41 -0.74
N GLU A 11 15.23 1.72 -0.19
CA GLU A 11 15.42 1.88 1.26
C GLU A 11 14.54 3.01 1.83
N SER A 12 14.46 4.15 1.15
CA SER A 12 13.57 5.27 1.52
C SER A 12 12.10 4.84 1.54
N ALA A 13 11.64 4.18 0.48
CA ALA A 13 10.26 3.73 0.34
C ALA A 13 9.88 2.69 1.40
N VAL A 14 10.78 1.74 1.70
CA VAL A 14 10.53 0.70 2.71
C VAL A 14 10.47 1.29 4.12
N ARG A 15 11.35 2.25 4.45
CA ARG A 15 11.30 2.95 5.74
C ARG A 15 10.01 3.74 5.91
N PHE A 16 9.61 4.51 4.89
CA PHE A 16 8.34 5.22 4.92
C PHE A 16 7.16 4.25 5.05
N ALA A 17 7.16 3.16 4.28
CA ALA A 17 6.12 2.15 4.32
C ALA A 17 5.93 1.56 5.71
N TRP A 18 7.03 1.25 6.39
CA TRP A 18 7.01 0.75 7.75
C TRP A 18 6.53 1.78 8.77
N SER A 19 7.06 3.00 8.71
CA SER A 19 6.65 4.08 9.62
C SER A 19 5.16 4.37 9.52
N LEU A 20 4.62 4.48 8.30
CA LEU A 20 3.21 4.74 8.07
C LEU A 20 2.33 3.56 8.50
N LEU A 21 2.70 2.34 8.12
CA LEU A 21 1.94 1.14 8.49
C LEU A 21 1.84 1.00 10.01
N ASN A 22 2.95 1.13 10.74
CA ASN A 22 2.96 1.02 12.19
C ASN A 22 2.14 2.11 12.86
N GLN A 23 2.24 3.35 12.37
CA GLN A 23 1.43 4.45 12.89
C GLN A 23 -0.06 4.14 12.75
N VAL A 24 -0.50 3.62 11.59
CA VAL A 24 -1.91 3.26 11.37
C VAL A 24 -2.32 2.05 12.21
N ILE A 25 -1.50 1.01 12.28
CA ILE A 25 -1.76 -0.19 13.11
C ILE A 25 -1.96 0.18 14.59
N GLU A 26 -1.16 1.12 15.11
CA GLU A 26 -1.27 1.57 16.49
C GLU A 26 -2.63 2.21 16.80
N GLN A 27 -3.24 2.90 15.83
CA GLN A 27 -4.56 3.51 15.95
C GLN A 27 -5.71 2.51 15.74
N HIS A 28 -5.47 1.40 15.05
CA HIS A 28 -6.49 0.46 14.59
C HIS A 28 -6.26 -0.98 15.09
N LYS A 29 -5.94 -1.16 16.38
CA LYS A 29 -5.45 -2.44 16.94
C LYS A 29 -6.32 -3.68 16.65
N SER A 30 -7.63 -3.52 16.57
CA SER A 30 -8.57 -4.64 16.36
C SER A 30 -9.17 -4.70 14.95
N GLU A 31 -8.79 -3.78 14.07
CA GLU A 31 -9.36 -3.66 12.72
C GLU A 31 -8.35 -4.11 11.66
N ASN A 32 -8.87 -4.43 10.47
CA ASN A 32 -8.02 -4.61 9.31
C ASN A 32 -7.40 -3.27 8.92
N VAL A 33 -6.10 -3.29 8.68
CA VAL A 33 -5.37 -2.15 8.13
C VAL A 33 -4.83 -2.56 6.79
N PHE A 34 -5.05 -1.74 5.77
CA PHE A 34 -4.49 -1.95 4.44
C PHE A 34 -4.24 -0.58 3.80
N LEU A 35 -3.06 -0.39 3.21
CA LEU A 35 -2.74 0.86 2.54
C LEU A 35 -1.70 0.62 1.44
N SER A 36 -1.49 1.64 0.60
CA SER A 36 -0.37 1.69 -0.34
C SER A 36 0.59 2.78 0.10
N PRO A 37 1.63 2.44 0.86
CA PRO A 37 2.58 3.45 1.30
C PRO A 37 3.36 4.07 0.14
N ALA A 38 3.69 3.29 -0.90
CA ALA A 38 4.31 3.82 -2.11
C ALA A 38 3.47 4.93 -2.75
N SER A 39 2.16 4.70 -2.89
CA SER A 39 1.23 5.69 -3.46
C SER A 39 1.16 6.96 -2.61
N VAL A 40 1.04 6.80 -1.28
CA VAL A 40 1.01 7.93 -0.33
C VAL A 40 2.32 8.72 -0.37
N GLN A 41 3.47 8.04 -0.42
CA GLN A 41 4.78 8.67 -0.48
C GLN A 41 4.91 9.53 -1.74
N VAL A 42 4.49 9.01 -2.89
CA VAL A 42 4.47 9.75 -4.17
C VAL A 42 3.60 11.00 -4.06
N ALA A 43 2.37 10.87 -3.55
CA ALA A 43 1.45 12.01 -3.44
C ALA A 43 1.99 13.11 -2.52
N LEU A 44 2.58 12.75 -1.38
CA LEU A 44 3.20 13.71 -0.47
C LEU A 44 4.50 14.30 -1.05
N ALA A 45 5.27 13.53 -1.83
CA ALA A 45 6.44 14.02 -2.53
C ALA A 45 6.09 15.02 -3.65
N MET A 46 4.93 14.89 -4.28
CA MET A 46 4.42 15.92 -5.20
C MET A 46 4.18 17.24 -4.44
N THR A 47 3.62 17.20 -3.23
CA THR A 47 3.45 18.39 -2.38
C THR A 47 4.79 18.95 -1.89
N LEU A 48 5.77 18.10 -1.59
CA LEU A 48 7.13 18.50 -1.23
C LEU A 48 7.77 19.40 -2.29
N ALA A 49 7.43 19.23 -3.58
CA ALA A 49 7.99 20.06 -4.67
C ALA A 49 7.68 21.56 -4.51
N GLY A 50 6.59 21.90 -3.82
CA GLY A 50 6.20 23.28 -3.55
C GLY A 50 6.31 23.70 -2.08
N ALA A 51 6.70 22.79 -1.19
CA ALA A 51 6.99 23.10 0.20
C ALA A 51 8.35 23.80 0.33
N LYS A 52 8.48 24.69 1.32
CA LYS A 52 9.72 25.40 1.65
C LYS A 52 9.98 25.36 3.15
N THR A 53 11.18 25.79 3.52
CA THR A 53 11.60 26.07 4.91
C THR A 53 11.35 24.87 5.85
N GLU A 54 10.77 25.08 7.03
CA GLU A 54 10.50 24.01 7.98
C GLU A 54 9.42 23.04 7.48
N THR A 55 8.52 23.47 6.59
CA THR A 55 7.48 22.60 6.02
C THR A 55 8.11 21.56 5.08
N GLU A 56 9.10 21.98 4.28
CA GLU A 56 9.91 21.10 3.45
C GLU A 56 10.73 20.13 4.30
N ALA A 57 11.34 20.62 5.39
CA ALA A 57 12.13 19.78 6.29
C ALA A 57 11.29 18.68 6.96
N GLU A 58 10.12 19.02 7.52
CA GLU A 58 9.20 18.05 8.14
C GLU A 58 8.75 16.98 7.13
N LEU A 59 8.34 17.40 5.92
CA LEU A 59 7.93 16.47 4.86
C LEU A 59 9.09 15.58 4.39
N SER A 60 10.24 16.16 4.07
CA SER A 60 11.41 15.41 3.58
C SER A 60 11.88 14.37 4.58
N GLN A 61 11.88 14.71 5.88
CA GLN A 61 12.24 13.80 6.95
C GLN A 61 11.21 12.68 7.13
N ALA A 62 9.92 13.01 7.22
CA ALA A 62 8.87 12.01 7.42
C ALA A 62 8.75 11.04 6.24
N LEU A 63 8.98 11.52 5.02
CA LEU A 63 8.98 10.71 3.79
C LEU A 63 10.29 9.92 3.58
N HIS A 64 11.28 10.07 4.46
CA HIS A 64 12.63 9.48 4.33
C HIS A 64 13.34 9.87 3.01
N LEU A 65 13.11 11.07 2.49
CA LEU A 65 13.66 11.52 1.20
C LEU A 65 14.95 12.32 1.32
N SER A 66 15.35 12.72 2.53
CA SER A 66 16.49 13.64 2.76
C SER A 66 17.85 13.11 2.28
N GLN A 67 17.98 11.81 2.06
CA GLN A 67 19.20 11.17 1.56
C GLN A 67 19.22 11.01 0.02
N LEU A 68 18.09 11.30 -0.66
CA LEU A 68 18.00 11.20 -2.11
C LEU A 68 18.53 12.48 -2.76
N LYS A 69 19.35 12.32 -3.80
CA LYS A 69 19.89 13.46 -4.56
C LYS A 69 18.85 14.13 -5.46
N SER A 70 17.85 13.37 -5.92
CA SER A 70 16.85 13.85 -6.87
C SER A 70 15.48 13.24 -6.54
N PRO A 71 14.90 13.58 -5.37
CA PRO A 71 13.73 12.91 -4.82
C PRO A 71 12.54 12.89 -5.78
N HIS A 72 12.27 13.97 -6.52
CA HIS A 72 11.15 14.01 -7.46
C HIS A 72 11.35 13.07 -8.66
N SER A 73 12.56 13.03 -9.25
CA SER A 73 12.86 12.09 -10.33
C SER A 73 12.80 10.65 -9.85
N ASP A 74 13.27 10.38 -8.63
CA ASP A 74 13.25 9.04 -8.03
C ASP A 74 11.82 8.57 -7.75
N MET A 75 10.97 9.44 -7.16
CA MET A 75 9.54 9.17 -6.97
C MET A 75 8.77 9.06 -8.30
N GLY A 76 9.19 9.81 -9.31
CA GLY A 76 8.70 9.72 -10.68
C GLY A 76 8.87 8.32 -11.28
N ARG A 77 10.05 7.72 -11.09
CA ARG A 77 10.29 6.32 -11.49
C ARG A 77 9.41 5.35 -10.73
N LEU A 78 9.18 5.58 -9.43
CA LEU A 78 8.31 4.74 -8.61
C LEU A 78 6.86 4.76 -9.12
N ILE A 79 6.28 5.94 -9.36
CA ILE A 79 4.91 6.03 -9.87
C ILE A 79 4.78 5.52 -11.30
N SER A 80 5.80 5.76 -12.15
CA SER A 80 5.84 5.19 -13.50
C SER A 80 5.89 3.66 -13.48
N ALA A 81 6.65 3.06 -12.54
CA ALA A 81 6.66 1.62 -12.36
C ALA A 81 5.32 1.12 -11.82
N MET A 82 4.66 1.84 -10.90
CA MET A 82 3.31 1.47 -10.44
C MET A 82 2.30 1.49 -11.59
N ASN A 83 2.36 2.50 -12.46
CA ASN A 83 1.43 2.66 -13.59
C ASN A 83 1.80 1.82 -14.82
N SER A 84 2.98 1.18 -14.86
CA SER A 84 3.30 0.28 -15.97
C SER A 84 2.35 -0.92 -15.93
N GLY A 85 1.64 -1.15 -17.03
CA GLY A 85 0.77 -2.30 -17.17
C GLY A 85 1.53 -3.60 -16.89
N ARG A 86 0.92 -4.48 -16.10
CA ARG A 86 1.47 -5.79 -15.72
C ARG A 86 0.54 -6.86 -16.24
N GLN A 87 1.09 -7.92 -16.81
CA GLN A 87 0.29 -9.06 -17.25
C GLN A 87 -0.42 -9.69 -16.04
N GLY A 88 -1.74 -9.88 -16.13
CA GLY A 88 -2.55 -10.48 -15.05
C GLY A 88 -2.58 -9.71 -13.72
N VAL A 89 -2.15 -8.44 -13.68
CA VAL A 89 -2.33 -7.57 -12.51
C VAL A 89 -3.08 -6.31 -12.91
N LYS A 90 -4.26 -6.13 -12.33
CA LYS A 90 -5.04 -4.90 -12.42
C LYS A 90 -4.72 -4.01 -11.23
N LEU A 91 -3.82 -3.06 -11.47
CA LEU A 91 -3.49 -1.99 -10.54
C LEU A 91 -4.09 -0.67 -11.07
N ALA A 92 -5.03 -0.10 -10.34
CA ALA A 92 -5.62 1.20 -10.67
C ALA A 92 -5.25 2.21 -9.59
N VAL A 93 -4.51 3.25 -9.98
CA VAL A 93 -3.95 4.27 -9.08
C VAL A 93 -4.52 5.64 -9.45
N ALA A 94 -5.13 6.32 -8.49
CA ALA A 94 -5.67 7.66 -8.63
C ALA A 94 -4.97 8.58 -7.61
N ASN A 95 -3.88 9.21 -8.06
CA ASN A 95 -3.07 10.13 -7.27
C ASN A 95 -3.18 11.53 -7.85
N ARG A 96 -3.82 12.45 -7.14
CA ARG A 96 -3.92 13.84 -7.58
C ARG A 96 -3.99 14.82 -6.43
N LEU A 97 -3.39 15.97 -6.68
CA LEU A 97 -3.45 17.16 -5.84
C LEU A 97 -4.57 18.06 -6.37
N PHE A 98 -5.40 18.63 -5.48
CA PHE A 98 -6.43 19.60 -5.84
C PHE A 98 -6.25 20.87 -5.01
N ALA A 99 -6.14 22.02 -5.67
CA ALA A 99 -6.02 23.33 -5.05
C ALA A 99 -7.25 24.20 -5.33
N GLU A 100 -7.54 25.08 -4.38
CA GLU A 100 -8.55 26.12 -4.55
C GLU A 100 -8.21 27.03 -5.74
N ARG A 101 -9.18 27.25 -6.62
CA ARG A 101 -8.98 27.95 -7.90
C ARG A 101 -8.51 29.40 -7.76
N SER A 102 -8.71 30.02 -6.60
CA SER A 102 -8.27 31.40 -6.37
C SER A 102 -6.75 31.56 -6.28
N PHE A 103 -5.99 30.47 -6.14
CA PHE A 103 -4.54 30.52 -6.05
C PHE A 103 -3.89 30.54 -7.44
N ALA A 104 -3.01 31.51 -7.65
CA ALA A 104 -2.12 31.52 -8.81
C ALA A 104 -0.99 30.49 -8.59
N ILE A 105 -0.97 29.45 -9.42
CA ILE A 105 -0.02 28.34 -9.27
C ILE A 105 1.30 28.69 -9.98
N GLU A 106 2.41 28.47 -9.30
CA GLU A 106 3.74 28.72 -9.83
C GLU A 106 4.10 27.75 -10.96
N ALA A 107 4.66 28.28 -12.05
CA ALA A 107 4.99 27.49 -13.24
C ALA A 107 6.07 26.43 -12.97
N GLU A 108 7.01 26.71 -12.06
CA GLU A 108 8.06 25.75 -11.68
C GLU A 108 7.49 24.52 -10.98
N PHE A 109 6.50 24.70 -10.11
CA PHE A 109 5.80 23.61 -9.44
C PHE A 109 5.05 22.74 -10.44
N SER A 110 4.23 23.36 -11.30
CA SER A 110 3.51 22.64 -12.36
C SER A 110 4.47 21.89 -13.30
N GLY A 111 5.58 22.51 -13.69
CA GLY A 111 6.60 21.87 -14.52
C GLY A 111 7.27 20.68 -13.84
N THR A 112 7.43 20.71 -12.51
CA THR A 112 7.96 19.57 -11.75
C THR A 112 6.97 18.42 -11.68
N LEU A 113 5.68 18.71 -11.47
CA LEU A 113 4.62 17.69 -11.48
C LEU A 113 4.51 16.99 -12.83
N ASP A 114 4.48 17.76 -13.91
CA ASP A 114 4.39 17.22 -15.27
C ASP A 114 5.64 16.38 -15.61
N LYS A 115 6.83 16.97 -15.49
CA LYS A 115 8.08 16.31 -15.90
C LYS A 115 8.43 15.08 -15.07
N SER A 116 8.21 15.13 -13.76
CA SER A 116 8.66 14.06 -12.86
C SER A 116 7.57 13.02 -12.63
N TYR A 117 6.30 13.41 -12.57
CA TYR A 117 5.22 12.52 -12.17
C TYR A 117 4.18 12.26 -13.27
N GLY A 118 4.22 13.00 -14.39
CA GLY A 118 3.17 12.95 -15.41
C GLY A 118 1.81 13.35 -14.86
N ALA A 119 1.79 14.29 -13.90
CA ALA A 119 0.60 14.67 -13.15
C ALA A 119 0.31 16.16 -13.26
N GLU A 120 -0.98 16.51 -13.20
CA GLU A 120 -1.46 17.89 -13.18
C GLU A 120 -2.18 18.20 -11.87
N LEU A 121 -1.93 19.40 -11.33
CA LEU A 121 -2.70 19.94 -10.22
C LEU A 121 -4.15 20.22 -10.67
N GLY A 122 -5.13 19.64 -9.98
CA GLY A 122 -6.53 19.96 -10.18
C GLY A 122 -6.87 21.32 -9.58
N SER A 123 -7.60 22.17 -10.32
CA SER A 123 -8.09 23.46 -9.83
C SER A 123 -9.60 23.38 -9.66
N VAL A 124 -10.11 23.61 -8.45
CA VAL A 124 -11.53 23.49 -8.11
C VAL A 124 -12.00 24.64 -7.22
N ASP A 125 -13.31 24.90 -7.18
CA ASP A 125 -13.91 25.99 -6.41
C ASP A 125 -14.50 25.48 -5.09
N PHE A 126 -13.65 25.24 -4.09
CA PHE A 126 -14.07 24.90 -2.74
C PHE A 126 -14.78 26.07 -2.04
N LYS A 127 -14.40 27.33 -2.32
CA LYS A 127 -14.97 28.48 -1.60
C LYS A 127 -16.43 28.74 -1.94
N GLN A 128 -16.81 28.66 -3.21
CA GLN A 128 -18.17 28.96 -3.67
C GLN A 128 -18.96 27.72 -4.09
N GLN A 129 -18.29 26.64 -4.51
CA GLN A 129 -18.92 25.44 -5.06
C GLN A 129 -18.39 24.14 -4.41
N CYS A 130 -18.22 24.14 -3.08
CA CYS A 130 -17.59 23.05 -2.33
C CYS A 130 -18.16 21.65 -2.64
N GLU A 131 -19.48 21.48 -2.62
CA GLU A 131 -20.10 20.17 -2.90
C GLU A 131 -19.91 19.73 -4.36
N ALA A 132 -19.97 20.67 -5.32
CA ALA A 132 -19.67 20.36 -6.72
C ALA A 132 -18.19 19.98 -6.92
N ALA A 133 -17.28 20.65 -6.22
CA ALA A 133 -15.86 20.30 -6.21
C ALA A 133 -15.64 18.89 -5.62
N ARG A 134 -16.31 18.55 -4.52
CA ARG A 134 -16.28 17.21 -3.91
C ARG A 134 -16.77 16.13 -4.88
N GLU A 135 -17.90 16.37 -5.55
CA GLU A 135 -18.46 15.45 -6.54
C GLU A 135 -17.54 15.27 -7.75
N ALA A 136 -16.97 16.36 -8.27
CA ALA A 136 -15.99 16.30 -9.36
C ALA A 136 -14.74 15.49 -9.00
N ILE A 137 -14.24 15.63 -7.76
CA ILE A 137 -13.12 14.83 -7.25
C ILE A 137 -13.50 13.34 -7.18
N ASN A 138 -14.67 13.00 -6.62
CA ASN A 138 -15.14 11.62 -6.56
C ASN A 138 -15.33 11.01 -7.95
N GLN A 139 -15.92 11.76 -8.88
CA GLN A 139 -16.11 11.30 -10.26
C GLN A 139 -14.77 11.03 -10.95
N TRP A 140 -13.78 11.91 -10.74
CA TRP A 140 -12.42 11.70 -11.25
C TRP A 140 -11.80 10.42 -10.67
N VAL A 141 -11.90 10.21 -9.34
CA VAL A 141 -11.42 8.98 -8.69
C VAL A 141 -12.12 7.74 -9.25
N GLU A 142 -13.43 7.79 -9.43
CA GLU A 142 -14.22 6.69 -9.97
C GLU A 142 -13.73 6.29 -11.37
N GLN A 143 -13.50 7.28 -12.24
CA GLN A 143 -12.97 7.06 -13.58
C GLN A 143 -11.58 6.43 -13.54
N GLN A 144 -10.66 6.97 -12.73
CA GLN A 144 -9.30 6.45 -12.62
C GLN A 144 -9.25 5.04 -12.04
N THR A 145 -10.22 4.67 -11.20
CA THR A 145 -10.28 3.37 -10.54
C THR A 145 -11.18 2.37 -11.25
N SER A 146 -11.62 2.65 -12.48
CA SER A 146 -12.57 1.81 -13.24
C SER A 146 -13.82 1.46 -12.43
N SER A 147 -14.38 2.45 -11.73
CA SER A 147 -15.54 2.33 -10.84
C SER A 147 -15.38 1.40 -9.64
N LYS A 148 -14.15 1.00 -9.29
CA LYS A 148 -13.86 0.21 -8.09
C LYS A 148 -13.90 1.05 -6.81
N ILE A 149 -13.61 2.35 -6.91
CA ILE A 149 -13.73 3.30 -5.81
C ILE A 149 -14.65 4.43 -6.27
N ARG A 150 -15.92 4.40 -5.83
CA ARG A 150 -16.94 5.38 -6.26
C ARG A 150 -17.00 6.63 -5.38
N GLU A 151 -16.96 6.42 -4.07
CA GLU A 151 -16.98 7.51 -3.11
C GLU A 151 -15.72 7.44 -2.25
N LEU A 152 -14.87 8.46 -2.41
CA LEU A 152 -13.69 8.69 -1.60
C LEU A 152 -13.97 9.76 -0.54
N LEU A 153 -14.59 10.87 -0.97
CA LEU A 153 -14.95 12.00 -0.14
C LEU A 153 -16.45 11.96 0.17
N ALA A 154 -16.78 11.57 1.40
CA ALA A 154 -18.14 11.57 1.90
C ALA A 154 -18.73 13.00 1.91
N ARG A 155 -20.06 13.12 1.87
CA ARG A 155 -20.74 14.41 2.01
C ARG A 155 -20.33 15.14 3.29
N GLY A 156 -20.08 16.45 3.20
CA GLY A 156 -19.61 17.26 4.33
C GLY A 156 -18.16 16.98 4.75
N SER A 157 -17.41 16.16 4.01
CA SER A 157 -15.99 15.89 4.28
C SER A 157 -15.04 17.02 3.85
N LEU A 158 -15.55 17.96 3.05
CA LEU A 158 -14.91 19.21 2.63
C LEU A 158 -15.83 20.38 2.98
N ASP A 159 -15.26 21.57 3.13
CA ASP A 159 -15.98 22.81 3.42
C ASP A 159 -15.43 24.02 2.65
N THR A 160 -15.99 25.21 2.87
CA THR A 160 -15.56 26.45 2.19
C THR A 160 -14.21 26.98 2.69
N ASN A 161 -13.67 26.42 3.77
CA ASN A 161 -12.33 26.70 4.28
C ASN A 161 -11.27 25.79 3.68
N THR A 162 -11.67 24.79 2.89
CA THR A 162 -10.75 23.91 2.16
C THR A 162 -9.91 24.71 1.15
N ARG A 163 -8.61 24.44 1.11
CA ARG A 163 -7.61 25.14 0.27
C ARG A 163 -6.83 24.19 -0.61
N PHE A 164 -6.47 23.03 -0.08
CA PHE A 164 -5.65 22.05 -0.78
C PHE A 164 -5.96 20.65 -0.28
N VAL A 165 -6.23 19.72 -1.20
CA VAL A 165 -6.62 18.35 -0.91
C VAL A 165 -5.72 17.39 -1.69
N LEU A 166 -5.17 16.40 -1.00
CA LEU A 166 -4.48 15.28 -1.61
C LEU A 166 -5.41 14.08 -1.64
N VAL A 167 -5.58 13.52 -2.83
CA VAL A 167 -6.38 12.32 -3.05
C VAL A 167 -5.46 11.20 -3.50
N ASN A 168 -5.50 10.10 -2.74
CA ASN A 168 -4.87 8.84 -3.05
C ASN A 168 -5.92 7.73 -2.99
N ALA A 169 -6.27 7.16 -4.13
CA ALA A 169 -7.18 6.02 -4.18
C ALA A 169 -6.57 4.93 -5.06
N ILE A 170 -6.52 3.71 -4.54
CA ILE A 170 -5.79 2.63 -5.18
C ILE A 170 -6.50 1.29 -5.02
N TYR A 171 -6.66 0.58 -6.13
CA TYR A 171 -7.27 -0.76 -6.19
C TYR A 171 -6.26 -1.75 -6.76
N PHE A 172 -6.13 -2.89 -6.09
CA PHE A 172 -5.33 -4.01 -6.55
C PHE A 172 -6.20 -5.26 -6.71
N LYS A 173 -6.11 -5.88 -7.88
CA LYS A 173 -6.51 -7.26 -8.12
C LYS A 173 -5.45 -7.91 -9.00
N GLY A 174 -4.91 -9.03 -8.57
CA GLY A 174 -3.92 -9.79 -9.32
C GLY A 174 -4.37 -11.22 -9.47
N ASP A 175 -4.21 -11.74 -10.68
CA ASP A 175 -4.36 -13.15 -10.99
C ASP A 175 -3.09 -13.84 -10.50
N TRP A 176 -3.22 -14.89 -9.70
CA TRP A 176 -2.07 -15.72 -9.33
C TRP A 176 -1.35 -16.25 -10.58
N MET A 177 -0.02 -16.36 -10.52
CA MET A 177 0.72 -17.16 -11.51
C MET A 177 0.20 -18.61 -11.54
N ASP A 178 -0.33 -19.01 -10.40
CA ASP A 178 -0.46 -20.34 -9.94
C ASP A 178 -1.81 -20.33 -9.17
N PRO A 179 -2.96 -20.58 -9.81
CA PRO A 179 -4.28 -20.39 -9.21
C PRO A 179 -4.58 -21.38 -8.08
N PHE A 180 -5.61 -21.09 -7.29
CA PHE A 180 -6.21 -22.06 -6.36
C PHE A 180 -7.34 -22.81 -7.09
N ASP A 181 -7.51 -24.11 -6.83
CA ASP A 181 -8.67 -24.83 -7.33
C ASP A 181 -9.91 -24.42 -6.51
N ARG A 182 -10.99 -24.06 -7.19
CA ARG A 182 -12.24 -23.68 -6.53
C ARG A 182 -12.89 -24.86 -5.83
N ASP A 183 -12.67 -26.07 -6.33
CA ASP A 183 -13.21 -27.30 -5.74
C ASP A 183 -12.48 -27.67 -4.43
N ASP A 184 -11.24 -27.19 -4.26
CA ASP A 184 -10.46 -27.34 -3.02
C ASP A 184 -10.79 -26.27 -1.98
N THR A 185 -11.67 -25.31 -2.29
CA THR A 185 -12.08 -24.27 -1.33
C THR A 185 -13.18 -24.77 -0.40
N TYR A 186 -12.97 -24.68 0.91
CA TYR A 186 -13.86 -25.23 1.92
C TYR A 186 -14.20 -24.23 3.04
N ASP A 187 -15.20 -24.54 3.86
CA ASP A 187 -15.52 -23.72 5.05
C ASP A 187 -14.50 -23.99 6.16
N GLY A 188 -13.64 -23.01 6.41
CA GLY A 188 -12.62 -23.03 7.46
C GLY A 188 -13.01 -22.18 8.67
N GLN A 189 -12.15 -22.20 9.69
CA GLN A 189 -12.27 -21.34 10.85
C GLN A 189 -11.06 -20.40 10.95
N PHE A 190 -11.33 -19.17 11.34
CA PHE A 190 -10.32 -18.14 11.59
C PHE A 190 -10.46 -17.60 13.00
N GLU A 191 -9.34 -17.51 13.71
CA GLU A 191 -9.25 -17.10 15.09
C GLU A 191 -8.60 -15.72 15.16
N SER A 192 -9.40 -14.67 15.23
CA SER A 192 -8.93 -13.27 15.25
C SER A 192 -8.29 -12.88 16.59
N VAL A 193 -8.74 -13.54 17.66
CA VAL A 193 -8.15 -13.50 19.01
C VAL A 193 -8.20 -14.91 19.61
N PRO A 194 -7.33 -15.24 20.59
CA PRO A 194 -7.29 -16.55 21.21
C PRO A 194 -8.67 -17.09 21.63
N GLY A 195 -9.04 -18.25 21.10
CA GLY A 195 -10.31 -18.94 21.36
C GLY A 195 -11.52 -18.44 20.57
N SER A 196 -11.41 -17.38 19.78
CA SER A 196 -12.47 -16.97 18.84
C SER A 196 -12.52 -17.90 17.62
N GLN A 197 -13.70 -18.08 17.03
CA GLN A 197 -13.87 -18.85 15.81
C GLN A 197 -14.84 -18.08 14.92
N SER A 198 -14.39 -17.75 13.71
CA SER A 198 -15.22 -17.11 12.69
C SER A 198 -15.13 -17.94 11.40
N PRO A 199 -16.26 -18.20 10.73
CA PRO A 199 -16.25 -18.96 9.49
C PRO A 199 -15.59 -18.12 8.38
N VAL A 200 -14.78 -18.78 7.55
CA VAL A 200 -14.14 -18.19 6.38
C VAL A 200 -14.15 -19.20 5.23
N ARG A 201 -14.18 -18.73 3.97
CA ARG A 201 -13.87 -19.59 2.83
C ARG A 201 -12.36 -19.74 2.74
N MET A 202 -11.87 -20.94 3.01
CA MET A 202 -10.45 -21.27 3.01
C MET A 202 -10.07 -21.86 1.66
N MET A 203 -9.24 -21.16 0.91
CA MET A 203 -8.65 -21.66 -0.33
C MET A 203 -7.48 -22.56 0.00
N GLN A 204 -7.29 -23.65 -0.74
CA GLN A 204 -6.20 -24.59 -0.53
C GLN A 204 -5.36 -24.77 -1.80
N ASN A 205 -4.04 -24.85 -1.64
CA ASN A 205 -3.14 -25.24 -2.72
C ASN A 205 -1.89 -25.95 -2.17
N LYS A 206 -1.54 -27.08 -2.79
CA LYS A 206 -0.36 -27.88 -2.44
C LYS A 206 0.61 -27.90 -3.61
N ARG A 207 1.73 -27.19 -3.48
CA ARG A 207 2.79 -27.13 -4.51
C ARG A 207 4.06 -26.52 -3.95
N ASP A 208 5.06 -26.35 -4.82
CA ASP A 208 6.24 -25.56 -4.51
C ASP A 208 5.90 -24.06 -4.44
N PHE A 209 6.12 -23.46 -3.28
CA PHE A 209 6.09 -22.02 -3.08
C PHE A 209 7.44 -21.53 -2.57
N LEU A 210 7.72 -20.24 -2.76
CA LEU A 210 8.84 -19.60 -2.08
C LEU A 210 8.52 -19.47 -0.60
N TYR A 211 9.24 -20.23 0.21
CA TYR A 211 9.03 -20.35 1.65
C TYR A 211 10.29 -20.03 2.43
N THR A 212 10.12 -19.43 3.61
CA THR A 212 11.20 -19.20 4.56
C THR A 212 10.68 -19.08 5.99
N GLU A 213 11.54 -19.41 6.94
CA GLU A 213 11.33 -19.17 8.36
C GLU A 213 12.56 -18.49 8.94
N GLY A 214 12.35 -17.62 9.91
CA GLY A 214 13.45 -16.97 10.61
C GLY A 214 12.99 -15.74 11.37
N ARG A 215 13.78 -15.34 12.37
CA ARG A 215 13.49 -14.14 13.19
C ARG A 215 12.07 -14.17 13.81
N GLY A 216 11.59 -15.37 14.19
CA GLY A 216 10.26 -15.56 14.77
C GLY A 216 9.10 -15.45 13.78
N LEU A 217 9.36 -15.45 12.47
CA LEU A 217 8.37 -15.31 11.41
C LEU A 217 8.42 -16.51 10.44
N ARG A 218 7.28 -16.79 9.81
CA ARG A 218 7.13 -17.72 8.68
C ARG A 218 6.49 -16.97 7.53
N LEU A 219 7.04 -17.14 6.33
CA LEU A 219 6.63 -16.40 5.15
C LEU A 219 6.42 -17.34 3.98
N VAL A 220 5.35 -17.09 3.22
CA VAL A 220 5.13 -17.68 1.90
C VAL A 220 4.95 -16.55 0.89
N GLN A 221 5.53 -16.70 -0.30
CA GLN A 221 5.34 -15.76 -1.40
C GLN A 221 4.57 -16.42 -2.53
N LEU A 222 3.57 -15.70 -3.02
CA LEU A 222 2.71 -16.08 -4.11
C LEU A 222 2.93 -15.10 -5.26
N PRO A 223 3.66 -15.50 -6.32
CA PRO A 223 3.79 -14.69 -7.51
C PRO A 223 2.42 -14.47 -8.18
N PHE A 224 2.19 -13.26 -8.65
CA PHE A 224 1.11 -13.00 -9.60
C PHE A 224 1.56 -13.36 -11.02
N ALA A 225 0.59 -13.50 -11.91
CA ALA A 225 0.83 -13.69 -13.32
C ALA A 225 1.82 -12.65 -13.87
N GLY A 226 2.67 -13.09 -14.81
CA GLY A 226 3.75 -12.26 -15.35
C GLY A 226 4.94 -11.99 -14.42
N ASP A 227 4.96 -12.55 -13.20
CA ASP A 227 6.09 -12.55 -12.26
C ASP A 227 6.65 -11.15 -11.89
N SER A 228 5.84 -10.11 -12.11
CA SER A 228 6.25 -8.72 -11.87
C SER A 228 5.95 -8.25 -10.44
N CYS A 229 4.99 -8.91 -9.79
CA CYS A 229 4.62 -8.68 -8.40
C CYS A 229 4.41 -10.02 -7.70
N SER A 230 4.63 -10.04 -6.39
CA SER A 230 4.19 -11.14 -5.53
C SER A 230 3.48 -10.63 -4.29
N MET A 231 2.58 -11.46 -3.77
CA MET A 231 2.04 -11.32 -2.42
C MET A 231 2.91 -12.09 -1.45
N VAL A 232 3.32 -11.45 -0.37
CA VAL A 232 4.02 -12.07 0.75
C VAL A 232 3.05 -12.13 1.92
N ILE A 233 2.74 -13.34 2.38
CA ILE A 233 1.99 -13.57 3.61
C ILE A 233 2.98 -13.86 4.72
N VAL A 234 2.87 -13.13 5.82
CA VAL A 234 3.75 -13.20 6.99
C VAL A 234 2.92 -13.59 8.21
N LEU A 235 3.30 -14.70 8.83
CA LEU A 235 2.76 -15.18 10.09
C LEU A 235 3.85 -15.17 11.17
N PRO A 236 3.49 -14.90 12.44
CA PRO A 236 4.40 -15.20 13.54
C PRO A 236 4.60 -16.72 13.64
N GLN A 237 5.74 -17.11 14.20
CA GLN A 237 6.01 -18.51 14.52
C GLN A 237 5.16 -18.97 15.70
N GLU A 238 4.94 -18.09 16.69
CA GLU A 238 4.01 -18.30 17.80
C GLU A 238 2.66 -17.68 17.47
N ARG A 239 1.58 -18.46 17.60
CA ARG A 239 0.22 -18.01 17.29
C ARG A 239 -0.17 -16.77 18.07
N HIS A 240 -0.94 -15.88 17.44
CA HIS A 240 -1.44 -14.62 18.02
C HIS A 240 -0.38 -13.61 18.47
N GLN A 241 0.87 -13.76 18.03
CA GLN A 241 1.96 -12.84 18.39
C GLN A 241 2.37 -11.88 17.28
N LEU A 242 1.54 -11.69 16.25
CA LEU A 242 1.88 -10.81 15.12
C LEU A 242 2.20 -9.39 15.61
N ASP A 243 1.33 -8.76 16.40
CA ASP A 243 1.57 -7.40 16.90
C ASP A 243 2.84 -7.28 17.74
N ALA A 244 3.21 -8.32 18.51
CA ALA A 244 4.46 -8.35 19.27
C ALA A 244 5.67 -8.48 18.32
N ALA A 245 5.57 -9.36 17.33
CA ALA A 245 6.60 -9.55 16.29
C ALA A 245 6.77 -8.32 15.38
N LEU A 246 5.73 -7.49 15.22
CA LEU A 246 5.81 -6.21 14.51
C LEU A 246 6.36 -5.07 15.40
N LYS A 247 6.26 -5.17 16.74
CA LYS A 247 6.75 -4.15 17.70
C LYS A 247 8.24 -4.24 18.01
N SER A 248 8.85 -5.43 17.94
CA SER A 248 10.29 -5.61 18.12
C SER A 248 10.89 -6.52 17.04
N GLU A 249 12.17 -6.28 16.70
CA GLU A 249 13.02 -7.08 15.80
C GLU A 249 12.64 -7.22 14.31
N ALA A 250 11.42 -6.95 13.86
CA ALA A 250 11.06 -6.98 12.44
C ALA A 250 10.95 -5.58 11.82
N ARG A 251 12.08 -4.99 11.40
CA ARG A 251 12.04 -3.92 10.38
C ARG A 251 11.37 -4.50 9.12
N LEU A 252 10.60 -3.73 8.36
CA LEU A 252 10.11 -4.19 7.04
C LEU A 252 11.28 -4.62 6.14
N ASP A 253 12.44 -3.97 6.27
CA ASP A 253 13.71 -4.40 5.67
C ASP A 253 14.06 -5.87 6.00
N ASN A 254 13.88 -6.28 7.26
CA ASN A 254 14.16 -7.64 7.73
C ASN A 254 13.20 -8.66 7.12
N ILE A 255 11.92 -8.31 7.01
CA ILE A 255 10.90 -9.14 6.35
C ILE A 255 11.26 -9.31 4.87
N LEU A 256 11.65 -8.22 4.19
CA LEU A 256 12.05 -8.26 2.79
C LEU A 256 13.37 -9.01 2.57
N GLU A 257 14.35 -8.88 3.47
CA GLU A 257 15.57 -9.69 3.46
C GLU A 257 15.27 -11.17 3.62
N LEU A 258 14.42 -11.52 4.58
CA LEU A 258 14.00 -12.90 4.81
C LEU A 258 13.25 -13.44 3.59
N ALA A 259 12.33 -12.66 3.02
CA ALA A 259 11.66 -12.98 1.76
C ALA A 259 12.66 -13.23 0.62
N ARG A 260 13.74 -12.46 0.48
CA ARG A 260 14.76 -12.74 -0.56
C ARG A 260 15.53 -14.04 -0.35
N GLN A 261 15.54 -14.56 0.87
CA GLN A 261 16.18 -15.84 1.21
C GLN A 261 15.23 -17.04 1.03
N ALA A 262 13.96 -16.78 0.68
CA ALA A 262 12.98 -17.82 0.46
C ALA A 262 13.39 -18.75 -0.68
N MET A 263 13.17 -20.04 -0.46
CA MET A 263 13.48 -21.10 -1.41
C MET A 263 12.21 -21.85 -1.77
N ALA A 264 12.18 -22.43 -2.96
CA ALA A 264 11.11 -23.34 -3.34
C ALA A 264 11.03 -24.51 -2.35
N ARG A 265 9.84 -24.71 -1.79
CA ARG A 265 9.48 -25.79 -0.87
C ARG A 265 8.05 -26.22 -1.15
N GLU A 266 7.78 -27.51 -1.04
CA GLU A 266 6.43 -28.06 -1.09
C GLU A 266 5.66 -27.60 0.16
N VAL A 267 4.66 -26.75 -0.02
CA VAL A 267 3.87 -26.13 1.05
C VAL A 267 2.40 -26.53 0.89
N ASP A 268 1.76 -26.93 1.99
CA ASP A 268 0.30 -27.06 2.10
C ASP A 268 -0.27 -25.71 2.53
N LEU A 269 -0.64 -24.89 1.56
CA LEU A 269 -1.08 -23.52 1.79
C LEU A 269 -2.60 -23.48 1.94
N HIS A 270 -3.03 -22.92 3.07
CA HIS A 270 -4.42 -22.60 3.35
C HIS A 270 -4.55 -21.10 3.60
N LEU A 271 -5.22 -20.40 2.68
CA LEU A 271 -5.36 -18.94 2.69
C LEU A 271 -6.85 -18.56 2.63
N PRO A 272 -7.36 -17.74 3.56
CA PRO A 272 -8.72 -17.23 3.46
C PRO A 272 -8.92 -16.45 2.16
N ARG A 273 -10.07 -16.62 1.53
CA ARG A 273 -10.61 -15.65 0.59
C ARG A 273 -11.00 -14.40 1.37
N PHE A 274 -10.62 -13.22 0.88
CA PHE A 274 -11.04 -11.97 1.53
C PHE A 274 -10.99 -10.77 0.59
N LYS A 275 -11.77 -9.77 0.96
CA LYS A 275 -11.72 -8.42 0.45
C LYS A 275 -11.47 -7.47 1.61
N VAL A 276 -10.57 -6.52 1.40
CA VAL A 276 -10.32 -5.44 2.36
C VAL A 276 -10.46 -4.10 1.66
N GLU A 277 -11.21 -3.20 2.27
CA GLU A 277 -11.37 -1.81 1.84
C GLU A 277 -11.19 -0.93 3.08
N THR A 278 -10.20 -0.04 3.01
CA THR A 278 -9.80 0.82 4.12
C THR A 278 -9.64 2.24 3.62
N GLN A 279 -10.02 3.20 4.46
CA GLN A 279 -9.91 4.62 4.17
C GLN A 279 -9.39 5.36 5.39
N PHE A 280 -8.39 6.22 5.16
CA PHE A 280 -7.78 7.04 6.20
C PHE A 280 -7.72 8.50 5.75
N THR A 281 -8.06 9.41 6.66
CA THR A 281 -7.74 10.83 6.52
C THR A 281 -6.38 11.06 7.16
N LEU A 282 -5.30 10.91 6.38
CA LEU A 282 -3.92 10.93 6.88
C LEU A 282 -3.48 12.29 7.45
N SER A 283 -4.24 13.36 7.19
CA SER A 283 -4.07 14.67 7.82
C SER A 283 -4.57 14.73 9.26
N ASP A 284 -5.32 13.72 9.73
CA ASP A 284 -5.79 13.69 11.12
C ASP A 284 -4.59 13.58 12.11
N PRO A 285 -4.67 14.19 13.31
CA PRO A 285 -3.55 14.33 14.23
C PRO A 285 -2.81 13.03 14.59
N GLN A 286 -3.50 11.90 14.52
CA GLN A 286 -3.01 10.57 14.87
C GLN A 286 -2.17 9.87 13.78
N TYR A 287 -2.05 10.44 12.57
CA TYR A 287 -1.30 9.85 11.46
C TYR A 287 -0.05 10.68 11.08
N LEU A 288 -0.07 11.42 9.96
CA LEU A 288 1.10 12.19 9.50
C LEU A 288 1.58 13.26 10.50
N PRO A 289 0.70 13.97 11.24
CA PRO A 289 1.13 14.87 12.31
C PRO A 289 1.86 14.17 13.46
N ALA A 290 1.43 12.96 13.84
CA ALA A 290 2.12 12.13 14.82
C ALA A 290 3.49 11.64 14.31
N MET A 291 3.62 11.48 12.98
CA MET A 291 4.90 11.19 12.30
C MET A 291 5.80 12.42 12.10
N GLY A 292 5.38 13.61 12.57
CA GLY A 292 6.19 14.83 12.56
C GLY A 292 5.84 15.85 11.48
N VAL A 293 4.85 15.58 10.60
CA VAL A 293 4.39 16.53 9.58
C VAL A 293 3.26 17.37 10.15
N LYS A 294 3.57 18.51 10.78
CA LYS A 294 2.58 19.31 11.50
C LYS A 294 2.24 20.59 10.78
N ARG A 295 3.27 21.32 10.32
CA ARG A 295 3.10 22.65 9.72
C ARG A 295 2.26 22.61 8.46
N LEU A 296 2.40 21.54 7.68
CA LEU A 296 1.68 21.32 6.42
C LEU A 296 0.16 21.41 6.58
N PHE A 297 -0.37 20.97 7.71
CA PHE A 297 -1.80 20.92 8.02
C PHE A 297 -2.29 22.09 8.87
N THR A 298 -1.39 23.00 9.23
CA THR A 298 -1.69 24.10 10.17
C THR A 298 -1.79 25.42 9.40
N GLU A 299 -2.97 26.04 9.45
CA GLU A 299 -3.20 27.36 8.86
C GLU A 299 -2.21 28.39 9.40
N GLY A 300 -1.67 29.22 8.51
CA GLY A 300 -0.66 30.24 8.82
C GLY A 300 0.74 29.72 9.17
N CYS A 301 0.94 28.40 9.26
CA CYS A 301 2.27 27.80 9.53
C CYS A 301 2.88 27.10 8.32
N ALA A 302 2.05 26.60 7.40
CA ALA A 302 2.50 25.93 6.18
C ALA A 302 3.20 26.93 5.26
N ASP A 303 4.42 26.57 4.82
CA ASP A 303 5.13 27.30 3.78
C ASP A 303 5.05 26.52 2.47
N LEU A 304 3.97 26.79 1.73
CA LEU A 304 3.72 26.26 0.38
C LEU A 304 3.94 27.34 -0.69
N SER A 305 4.86 28.28 -0.43
CA SER A 305 5.18 29.39 -1.33
C SER A 305 5.73 28.94 -2.69
N GLY A 306 6.24 27.71 -2.79
CA GLY A 306 6.61 27.10 -4.07
C GLY A 306 5.41 26.67 -4.90
N ILE A 307 4.23 26.46 -4.31
CA ILE A 307 2.98 26.17 -5.04
C ILE A 307 2.32 27.47 -5.50
N SER A 308 2.23 28.47 -4.61
CA SER A 308 1.63 29.77 -4.89
C SER A 308 2.28 30.82 -4.02
N LYS A 309 2.74 31.94 -4.59
CA LYS A 309 3.27 33.08 -3.82
C LYS A 309 2.25 33.71 -2.86
N SER A 310 0.96 33.50 -3.10
CA SER A 310 -0.11 33.89 -2.18
C SER A 310 -0.34 32.83 -1.08
N SER A 311 0.74 32.22 -0.57
CA SER A 311 0.70 31.02 0.29
C SER A 311 0.25 31.26 1.72
N ARG A 312 0.04 32.50 2.18
CA ARG A 312 -0.30 32.77 3.59
C ARG A 312 -1.55 32.02 4.08
N ASP A 313 -2.48 31.76 3.16
CA ASP A 313 -3.70 31.01 3.42
C ASP A 313 -3.66 29.60 2.81
N LEU A 314 -2.54 29.19 2.21
CA LEU A 314 -2.40 27.89 1.56
C LEU A 314 -1.76 26.88 2.52
N PHE A 315 -2.56 25.92 2.93
CA PHE A 315 -2.15 24.76 3.71
C PHE A 315 -2.88 23.52 3.19
N VAL A 316 -2.38 22.33 3.51
CA VAL A 316 -3.07 21.08 3.17
C VAL A 316 -4.24 20.91 4.13
N SER A 317 -5.45 21.07 3.61
CA SER A 317 -6.67 20.89 4.38
C SER A 317 -6.95 19.41 4.62
N LYS A 318 -6.64 18.55 3.65
CA LYS A 318 -6.92 17.12 3.77
C LYS A 318 -6.01 16.23 2.95
N VAL A 319 -5.64 15.08 3.52
CA VAL A 319 -5.01 13.97 2.78
C VAL A 319 -5.89 12.76 2.96
N VAL A 320 -6.50 12.26 1.88
CA VAL A 320 -7.38 11.08 1.94
C VAL A 320 -6.72 9.94 1.17
N HIS A 321 -6.54 8.82 1.87
CA HIS A 321 -6.02 7.57 1.32
C HIS A 321 -7.08 6.49 1.38
N LYS A 322 -7.37 5.84 0.26
CA LYS A 322 -8.26 4.67 0.20
C LYS A 322 -7.61 3.55 -0.58
N ALA A 323 -7.54 2.37 0.03
CA ALA A 323 -6.98 1.18 -0.60
C ALA A 323 -8.00 0.04 -0.59
N CYS A 324 -8.04 -0.71 -1.69
CA CYS A 324 -8.83 -1.92 -1.80
C CYS A 324 -8.01 -3.07 -2.38
N LEU A 325 -8.14 -4.23 -1.76
CA LEU A 325 -7.56 -5.50 -2.20
C LEU A 325 -8.64 -6.57 -2.19
N GLU A 326 -8.65 -7.38 -3.24
CA GLU A 326 -9.52 -8.54 -3.42
C GLU A 326 -8.63 -9.77 -3.64
N VAL A 327 -8.78 -10.78 -2.78
CA VAL A 327 -8.05 -12.05 -2.82
C VAL A 327 -9.05 -13.18 -2.98
N ASN A 328 -8.93 -13.90 -4.10
CA ASN A 328 -9.77 -15.03 -4.47
C ASN A 328 -8.92 -16.10 -5.17
N GLU A 329 -9.56 -17.14 -5.72
CA GLU A 329 -8.88 -18.27 -6.33
C GLU A 329 -8.28 -17.96 -7.71
N GLU A 330 -8.68 -16.84 -8.32
CA GLU A 330 -8.41 -16.55 -9.74
C GLU A 330 -6.91 -16.38 -10.02
N GLY A 331 -6.47 -16.96 -11.14
CA GLY A 331 -5.10 -16.88 -11.63
C GLY A 331 -5.04 -16.91 -13.15
N ALA A 332 -3.86 -16.68 -13.71
CA ALA A 332 -3.67 -16.78 -15.14
C ALA A 332 -3.93 -18.22 -15.58
N GLU A 333 -4.84 -18.41 -16.54
CA GLU A 333 -5.03 -19.70 -17.18
C GLU A 333 -3.77 -20.09 -17.97
N ALA A 334 -2.91 -20.88 -17.34
CA ALA A 334 -1.87 -21.65 -18.00
C ALA A 334 -1.64 -22.98 -17.28
N ALA A 335 -1.68 -24.04 -18.07
CA ALA A 335 -1.66 -25.43 -17.67
C ALA A 335 -0.32 -25.90 -17.07
N ALA A 336 -0.39 -26.74 -16.04
CA ALA A 336 0.42 -27.96 -15.96
C ALA A 336 -0.21 -28.95 -14.95
N VAL A 337 -0.80 -30.01 -15.49
CA VAL A 337 -1.14 -31.22 -14.76
C VAL A 337 0.16 -31.90 -14.36
N THR A 338 0.51 -31.91 -13.07
CA THR A 338 1.59 -32.78 -12.57
C THR A 338 0.97 -34.14 -12.24
N ALA A 339 1.15 -35.07 -13.18
CA ALA A 339 0.81 -36.47 -13.03
C ALA A 339 1.55 -37.07 -11.82
N VAL A 340 0.79 -37.73 -10.95
CA VAL A 340 1.29 -38.50 -9.80
C VAL A 340 2.22 -39.61 -10.31
N ALA A 341 3.51 -39.49 -10.03
CA ALA A 341 4.45 -40.58 -10.11
C ALA A 341 4.71 -41.11 -8.69
N ILE A 342 4.10 -42.26 -8.38
CA ILE A 342 4.45 -43.04 -7.19
C ILE A 342 5.87 -43.54 -7.36
N ALA A 343 6.82 -42.94 -6.66
CA ALA A 343 8.14 -43.51 -6.42
C ALA A 343 8.45 -43.39 -4.91
N CYS A 344 8.57 -44.54 -4.25
CA CYS A 344 9.00 -44.64 -2.86
C CYS A 344 10.44 -44.16 -2.71
N PHE A 345 10.61 -42.88 -2.40
CA PHE A 345 11.80 -42.29 -1.79
C PHE A 345 11.30 -41.34 -0.70
N SER A 346 12.05 -41.14 0.38
CA SER A 346 11.67 -40.32 1.55
C SER A 346 10.84 -39.10 1.14
N MET A 347 9.54 -39.08 1.47
CA MET A 347 8.66 -37.99 1.07
C MET A 347 9.27 -36.67 1.58
N PRO A 348 9.50 -35.68 0.70
CA PRO A 348 9.85 -34.34 1.16
C PRO A 348 8.85 -33.92 2.25
N MET A 349 9.36 -33.36 3.34
CA MET A 349 8.51 -32.89 4.42
C MET A 349 7.70 -31.69 3.90
N MET A 350 6.43 -31.93 3.55
CA MET A 350 5.49 -30.88 3.15
C MET A 350 5.31 -29.89 4.31
N MET A 351 5.51 -28.61 4.03
CA MET A 351 5.48 -27.55 5.04
C MET A 351 4.04 -27.05 5.23
N PRO A 352 3.43 -27.20 6.42
CA PRO A 352 2.09 -26.69 6.68
C PRO A 352 2.08 -25.16 6.81
N PHE A 353 1.25 -24.47 6.02
CA PHE A 353 1.07 -23.02 6.12
C PHE A 353 -0.42 -22.65 6.18
N PHE A 354 -0.95 -22.64 7.41
CA PHE A 354 -2.34 -22.32 7.68
C PHE A 354 -2.51 -20.87 8.12
N VAL A 355 -3.19 -20.06 7.32
CA VAL A 355 -3.50 -18.67 7.63
C VAL A 355 -4.85 -18.60 8.36
N THR A 356 -4.85 -19.04 9.62
CA THR A 356 -6.05 -19.16 10.48
C THR A 356 -6.04 -18.18 11.65
N GLU A 357 -5.18 -17.17 11.59
CA GLU A 357 -4.98 -16.15 12.62
C GLU A 357 -4.50 -14.84 11.97
N PRO A 358 -4.49 -13.70 12.69
CA PRO A 358 -4.07 -12.43 12.13
C PRO A 358 -2.69 -12.51 11.45
N PHE A 359 -2.61 -11.96 10.24
CA PHE A 359 -1.42 -12.04 9.39
C PHE A 359 -1.10 -10.67 8.78
N LEU A 360 0.17 -10.48 8.43
CA LEU A 360 0.61 -9.34 7.65
C LEU A 360 0.67 -9.75 6.17
N VAL A 361 0.12 -8.90 5.30
CA VAL A 361 0.16 -9.03 3.85
C VAL A 361 0.98 -7.89 3.25
N LEU A 362 1.90 -8.23 2.37
CA LEU A 362 2.66 -7.28 1.56
C LEU A 362 2.47 -7.61 0.09
N ILE A 363 2.35 -6.59 -0.76
CA ILE A 363 2.44 -6.76 -2.21
C ILE A 363 3.70 -6.03 -2.66
N LYS A 364 4.67 -6.77 -3.19
CA LYS A 364 5.95 -6.21 -3.65
C LYS A 364 6.04 -6.23 -5.17
N ASP A 365 6.73 -5.22 -5.69
CA ASP A 365 7.24 -5.22 -7.06
C ASP A 365 8.57 -5.99 -7.08
N GLU A 366 8.70 -6.99 -7.95
CA GLU A 366 9.90 -7.84 -7.99
C GLU A 366 11.11 -7.10 -8.58
N ALA A 367 10.88 -6.20 -9.54
CA ALA A 367 11.94 -5.48 -10.22
C ALA A 367 12.62 -4.47 -9.29
N THR A 368 11.83 -3.72 -8.52
CA THR A 368 12.36 -2.68 -7.62
C THR A 368 12.50 -3.12 -6.17
N ASN A 369 11.90 -4.26 -5.80
CA ASN A 369 11.68 -4.71 -4.43
C ASN A 369 10.93 -3.68 -3.55
N SER A 370 10.16 -2.79 -4.18
CA SER A 370 9.35 -1.80 -3.47
C SER A 370 8.08 -2.45 -2.92
N VAL A 371 7.67 -2.05 -1.72
CA VAL A 371 6.39 -2.45 -1.13
C VAL A 371 5.29 -1.54 -1.68
N LEU A 372 4.50 -2.08 -2.60
CA LEU A 372 3.38 -1.38 -3.21
C LEU A 372 2.21 -1.27 -2.25
N PHE A 373 1.91 -2.36 -1.53
CA PHE A 373 0.87 -2.40 -0.51
C PHE A 373 1.35 -3.12 0.73
N ALA A 374 0.81 -2.70 1.86
CA ALA A 374 1.03 -3.36 3.13
C ALA A 374 -0.24 -3.30 3.98
N GLY A 375 -0.49 -4.37 4.73
CA GLY A 375 -1.61 -4.40 5.64
C GLY A 375 -1.54 -5.53 6.64
N ARG A 376 -2.28 -5.36 7.74
CA ARG A 376 -2.51 -6.38 8.76
C ARG A 376 -3.98 -6.77 8.69
N ILE A 377 -4.24 -8.05 8.44
CA ILE A 377 -5.58 -8.61 8.38
C ILE A 377 -5.88 -9.29 9.70
N ASN A 378 -6.72 -8.67 10.52
CA ASN A 378 -7.18 -9.23 11.80
C ASN A 378 -8.41 -10.11 11.62
N GLN A 379 -9.25 -9.84 10.62
CA GLN A 379 -10.44 -10.61 10.33
C GLN A 379 -10.70 -10.59 8.81
N PRO A 380 -10.43 -11.67 8.08
CA PRO A 380 -10.83 -11.77 6.68
C PRO A 380 -12.37 -11.71 6.57
N LYS A 381 -12.86 -10.93 5.59
CA LYS A 381 -14.27 -10.78 5.23
C LYS A 381 -14.38 -10.83 3.72
N GLU A 382 -15.49 -11.33 3.18
CA GLU A 382 -15.76 -11.35 1.73
C GLU A 382 -16.37 -10.05 1.21
#